data_AF-A0A0K0E7M7-F1
#
_entry.id   AF-A0A0K0E7M7-F1
#
_cell.length_a   1.000
_cell.length_b   1.000
_cell.length_c   1.000
_cell.angle_alpha   90.00
_cell.angle_beta   90.00
_cell.angle_gamma   90.00
#
_symmetry.space_group_name_H-M   'P 1'
#
loop_
_entity.id
_entity.type
_entity.pdbx_description
1 polymer ?
#
loop_
_entity_poly.entity_id
_entity_poly.type
_entity_poly.pdbx_seq_one_letter_code
_entity_poly.pdbx_strand_id
1 'polypeptide(L)'
;MERDKIKTDLNAFFAPRALEVPHEEADAVIEECNEDLEFIESFVLENRKFVKLPPTEFGTFYTCDCYVFLCRYFVSNEDDEESEYDDEESENNSVCSSHNSQQANDFKCVVYFWQGRDAGNMGWLHFTFSLQKKFESLFKDKLEVIRMYQQQENAKFLSHFHRKFLIRRGRRNLSQNLGGKWPELFSMRANGSAVCTRTIQIDCLAKNLNSGFCFILRAPFSVPDDNGDNGKIFIWKGSKSDPYYHQYIEQVARELINTNNLFPVEIINEGDEPPEFWKALGGKKKYEKDASFVNFTRLFRCSNDKGYFAVSEKTMDFCQDDLDDEDIMVLDNGEIVYLWIGRNASQVETKLAYGAVGVYIAQAQMRNPERPRKLMAAIKGLESKRFTKCFHAWGKHKIPAGD
;
A
#
# COMPACT_ATOMS: atom_id res chain seq x y z
N MET A 1 28.36 -32.44 -26.40
CA MET A 1 27.05 -31.79 -26.16
C MET A 1 26.88 -31.68 -24.66
N GLU A 2 27.52 -30.67 -24.05
CA GLU A 2 27.11 -30.25 -22.71
C GLU A 2 25.69 -29.73 -22.85
N ARG A 3 24.75 -30.35 -22.14
CA ARG A 3 23.37 -29.83 -22.05
C ARG A 3 23.47 -28.42 -21.49
N ASP A 4 22.95 -27.43 -22.21
CA ASP A 4 22.73 -26.08 -21.69
C ASP A 4 22.05 -26.20 -20.32
N LYS A 5 22.84 -26.06 -19.24
CA LYS A 5 22.29 -26.00 -17.89
C LYS A 5 21.51 -24.70 -17.84
N ILE A 6 20.18 -24.83 -17.80
CA ILE A 6 19.28 -23.70 -17.58
C ILE A 6 19.80 -22.92 -16.37
N LYS A 7 20.29 -21.71 -16.62
CA LYS A 7 20.80 -20.82 -15.58
C LYS A 7 19.67 -20.62 -14.56
N THR A 8 19.99 -20.75 -13.27
CA THR A 8 19.01 -20.66 -12.18
C THR A 8 19.55 -19.74 -11.10
N ASP A 9 18.78 -18.74 -10.70
CA ASP A 9 19.14 -17.81 -9.63
C ASP A 9 18.13 -17.89 -8.48
N LEU A 10 18.57 -18.40 -7.33
CA LEU A 10 17.75 -18.59 -6.13
C LEU A 10 18.17 -17.68 -4.98
N ASN A 11 19.03 -16.69 -5.21
CA ASN A 11 19.68 -15.93 -4.14
C ASN A 11 18.66 -15.26 -3.19
N ALA A 12 17.54 -14.77 -3.71
CA ALA A 12 16.49 -14.12 -2.93
C ALA A 12 15.91 -15.03 -1.81
N PHE A 13 15.79 -16.34 -2.05
CA PHE A 13 15.30 -17.26 -1.02
C PHE A 13 16.21 -17.30 0.22
N PHE A 14 17.51 -17.12 0.02
CA PHE A 14 18.51 -17.34 1.05
C PHE A 14 19.04 -16.04 1.66
N ALA A 15 18.74 -14.91 1.02
CA ALA A 15 18.92 -13.59 1.58
C ALA A 15 18.19 -13.46 2.94
N PRO A 16 18.78 -12.72 3.90
CA PRO A 16 18.10 -12.43 5.15
C PRO A 16 16.81 -11.66 4.87
N ARG A 17 15.77 -11.91 5.68
CA ARG A 17 14.53 -11.12 5.62
C ARG A 17 14.87 -9.68 5.97
N ALA A 18 14.31 -8.73 5.24
CA ALA A 18 14.31 -7.33 5.64
C ALA A 18 13.70 -7.18 7.05
N LEU A 19 14.32 -6.36 7.88
CA LEU A 19 13.79 -6.05 9.20
C LEU A 19 12.69 -5.00 9.07
N GLU A 20 11.78 -5.00 10.04
CA GLU A 20 10.80 -3.92 10.16
C GLU A 20 11.54 -2.65 10.57
N VAL A 21 11.21 -1.55 9.89
CA VAL A 21 11.77 -0.22 10.16
C VAL A 21 11.19 0.25 11.50
N PRO A 22 12.04 0.62 12.48
CA PRO A 22 11.59 1.21 13.73
C PRO A 22 10.71 2.45 13.51
N HIS A 23 9.82 2.72 14.46
CA HIS A 23 8.90 3.85 14.35
C HIS A 23 9.63 5.19 14.25
N GLU A 24 10.73 5.35 14.99
CA GLU A 24 11.54 6.57 14.98
C GLU A 24 12.19 6.83 13.62
N GLU A 25 12.66 5.78 12.94
CA GLU A 25 13.23 5.89 11.59
C GLU A 25 12.12 6.19 10.57
N ALA A 26 10.95 5.56 10.71
CA ALA A 26 9.80 5.88 9.88
C ALA A 26 9.29 7.32 10.07
N ASP A 27 9.39 7.85 11.30
CA ASP A 27 9.07 9.25 11.61
C ASP A 27 10.07 10.20 10.94
N ALA A 28 11.37 9.91 11.04
CA ALA A 28 12.42 10.68 10.36
C ALA A 28 12.24 10.70 8.84
N VAL A 29 11.95 9.55 8.21
CA VAL A 29 11.68 9.48 6.75
C VAL A 29 10.48 10.35 6.35
N ILE A 30 9.46 10.46 7.20
CA ILE A 30 8.31 11.33 6.92
C ILE A 30 8.69 12.79 7.04
N GLU A 31 9.48 13.15 8.04
CA GLU A 31 9.97 14.52 8.21
C GLU A 31 10.85 14.92 7.02
N GLU A 32 11.87 14.14 6.69
CA GLU A 32 12.79 14.34 5.57
C GLU A 32 12.05 14.48 4.23
N CYS A 33 11.11 13.58 3.93
CA CYS A 33 10.33 13.64 2.68
C CYS A 33 9.49 14.91 2.53
N ASN A 34 9.18 15.60 3.64
CA ASN A 34 8.35 16.79 3.67
C ASN A 34 9.14 18.08 4.00
N GLU A 35 10.42 17.99 4.36
CA GLU A 35 11.26 19.14 4.70
C GLU A 35 11.34 20.14 3.53
N ASP A 36 11.61 19.63 2.33
CA ASP A 36 11.70 20.44 1.12
C ASP A 36 10.38 20.66 0.40
N LEU A 37 9.27 20.07 0.88
CA LEU A 37 7.98 20.15 0.19
C LEU A 37 7.38 21.55 0.34
N GLU A 38 7.49 22.37 -0.71
CA GLU A 38 6.90 23.72 -0.74
C GLU A 38 5.36 23.65 -0.82
N PHE A 39 4.82 22.78 -1.67
CA PHE A 39 3.37 22.55 -1.75
C PHE A 39 3.02 21.19 -2.38
N ILE A 40 1.80 20.75 -2.08
CA ILE A 40 1.11 19.64 -2.73
C ILE A 40 -0.28 20.07 -3.21
N GLU A 41 -0.52 20.01 -4.52
CA GLU A 41 -1.81 20.30 -5.14
C GLU A 41 -2.45 18.99 -5.63
N SER A 42 -3.67 18.71 -5.16
CA SER A 42 -4.35 17.43 -5.39
C SER A 42 -5.56 17.58 -6.33
N PHE A 43 -5.72 16.60 -7.20
CA PHE A 43 -6.77 16.55 -8.22
C PHE A 43 -7.42 15.16 -8.25
N VAL A 44 -8.69 15.11 -8.63
CA VAL A 44 -9.44 13.88 -8.84
C VAL A 44 -10.08 13.88 -10.23
N LEU A 45 -10.13 12.71 -10.87
CA LEU A 45 -10.76 12.56 -12.16
C LEU A 45 -12.29 12.57 -12.03
N GLU A 46 -12.93 13.59 -12.58
CA GLU A 46 -14.39 13.70 -12.63
C GLU A 46 -14.86 14.08 -14.02
N ASN A 47 -15.87 13.37 -14.53
CA ASN A 47 -16.45 13.67 -15.85
C ASN A 47 -15.39 13.84 -16.96
N ARG A 48 -14.37 12.96 -16.95
CA ARG A 48 -13.24 12.94 -17.91
C ARG A 48 -12.25 14.12 -17.80
N LYS A 49 -12.27 14.89 -16.71
CA LYS A 49 -11.34 15.98 -16.44
C LYS A 49 -10.80 15.88 -15.01
N PHE A 50 -9.54 16.25 -14.82
CA PHE A 50 -9.00 16.42 -13.48
C PHE A 50 -9.44 17.75 -12.91
N VAL A 51 -10.12 17.71 -11.77
CA VAL A 51 -10.58 18.87 -11.00
C VAL A 51 -9.90 18.89 -9.63
N LYS A 52 -9.77 20.06 -9.02
CA LYS A 52 -9.12 20.19 -7.70
C LYS A 52 -9.89 19.35 -6.67
N LEU A 53 -9.16 18.53 -5.92
CA LEU A 53 -9.72 17.75 -4.83
C LEU A 53 -10.03 18.70 -3.65
N PRO A 54 -11.21 18.59 -3.02
CA PRO A 54 -11.51 19.38 -1.83
C PRO A 54 -10.48 19.13 -0.72
N PRO A 55 -9.96 20.17 -0.03
CA PRO A 55 -8.94 20.00 1.01
C PRO A 55 -9.36 19.06 2.15
N THR A 56 -10.66 19.03 2.47
CA THR A 56 -11.25 18.13 3.48
C THR A 56 -11.17 16.64 3.11
N GLU A 57 -10.85 16.33 1.86
CA GLU A 57 -10.71 14.96 1.35
C GLU A 57 -9.25 14.58 1.07
N PHE A 58 -8.29 15.45 1.36
CA PHE A 58 -6.88 15.11 1.26
C PHE A 58 -6.57 13.89 2.15
N GLY A 59 -5.95 12.87 1.56
CA GLY A 59 -5.74 11.57 2.21
C GLY A 59 -6.90 10.56 2.06
N THR A 60 -8.00 10.91 1.39
CA THR A 60 -9.10 9.98 1.07
C THR A 60 -9.13 9.60 -0.39
N PHE A 61 -9.04 8.30 -0.64
CA PHE A 61 -8.99 7.68 -1.97
C PHE A 61 -10.16 6.73 -2.18
N TYR A 62 -10.56 6.53 -3.43
CA TYR A 62 -11.64 5.61 -3.81
C TYR A 62 -11.14 4.57 -4.81
N THR A 63 -11.53 3.29 -4.62
CA THR A 63 -11.00 2.18 -5.44
C THR A 63 -11.34 2.31 -6.92
N CYS A 64 -12.41 3.00 -7.31
CA CYS A 64 -12.82 3.17 -8.71
C CYS A 64 -12.31 4.45 -9.38
N ASP A 65 -11.52 5.27 -8.69
CA ASP A 65 -11.13 6.60 -9.17
C ASP A 65 -9.62 6.76 -9.36
N CYS A 66 -9.25 7.83 -10.06
CA CYS A 66 -7.87 8.23 -10.29
C CYS A 66 -7.61 9.62 -9.71
N TYR A 67 -6.41 9.81 -9.16
CA TYR A 67 -5.99 11.04 -8.51
C TYR A 67 -4.64 11.48 -9.07
N VAL A 68 -4.39 12.79 -9.04
CA VAL A 68 -3.12 13.38 -9.41
C VAL A 68 -2.68 14.32 -8.30
N PHE A 69 -1.41 14.22 -7.90
CA PHE A 69 -0.80 15.11 -6.91
C PHE A 69 0.41 15.77 -7.55
N LEU A 70 0.39 17.09 -7.67
CA LEU A 70 1.53 17.89 -8.09
C LEU A 70 2.26 18.37 -6.84
N CYS A 71 3.45 17.83 -6.60
CA CYS A 71 4.35 18.26 -5.55
C CYS A 71 5.45 19.13 -6.13
N ARG A 72 5.78 20.21 -5.44
CA ARG A 72 6.97 21.01 -5.71
C ARG A 72 7.90 20.95 -4.50
N TYR A 73 9.13 20.58 -4.75
CA TYR A 73 10.19 20.51 -3.75
C TYR A 73 11.21 21.60 -4.04
N PHE A 74 11.66 22.27 -2.99
CA PHE A 74 12.87 23.07 -3.02
C PHE A 74 14.08 22.15 -3.27
N VAL A 75 15.09 22.64 -3.99
CA VAL A 75 16.37 21.93 -4.18
C VAL A 75 17.45 22.87 -3.69
N SER A 76 18.25 22.39 -2.73
CA SER A 76 19.39 23.13 -2.22
C SER A 76 20.54 22.99 -3.22
N ASN A 77 21.34 24.05 -3.41
CA ASN A 77 22.50 24.00 -4.32
C ASN A 77 23.63 23.11 -3.78
N GLU A 78 23.53 22.57 -2.56
CA GLU A 78 24.51 21.65 -1.97
C GLU A 78 24.33 20.21 -2.51
N ASP A 79 23.14 19.86 -3.02
CA ASP A 79 22.83 18.53 -3.56
C ASP A 79 23.45 18.30 -4.97
N ASP A 80 23.76 19.38 -5.70
CA ASP A 80 24.44 19.28 -7.01
C ASP A 80 25.94 18.92 -6.84
N GLU A 81 26.57 19.34 -5.74
CA GLU A 81 28.01 19.08 -5.49
C GLU A 81 28.32 17.61 -5.19
N GLU A 82 27.39 16.83 -4.64
CA GLU A 82 27.60 15.37 -4.44
C GLU A 82 27.49 14.56 -5.74
N SER A 83 26.92 15.14 -6.81
CA SER A 83 26.74 14.46 -8.09
C SER A 83 27.86 14.70 -9.12
N GLU A 84 28.76 15.66 -8.87
CA GLU A 84 29.84 16.06 -9.79
C GLU A 84 31.22 15.43 -9.49
N TYR A 85 31.37 14.59 -8.46
CA TYR A 85 32.66 13.92 -8.15
C TYR A 85 32.96 12.67 -8.98
N ASP A 86 32.66 12.65 -10.28
CA ASP A 86 33.03 11.53 -11.14
C ASP A 86 33.50 11.89 -12.56
N ASP A 87 33.96 13.12 -12.82
CA ASP A 87 34.65 13.43 -14.09
C ASP A 87 35.84 14.41 -13.93
N GLU A 88 37.03 13.79 -13.93
CA GLU A 88 38.36 14.18 -14.43
C GLU A 88 39.00 15.57 -14.18
N GLU A 89 40.26 15.46 -13.74
CA GLU A 89 41.37 16.40 -13.90
C GLU A 89 41.36 17.16 -15.25
N SER A 90 41.29 18.49 -15.22
CA SER A 90 42.06 19.32 -16.18
C SER A 90 42.28 20.75 -15.68
N GLU A 91 43.52 21.20 -15.81
CA GLU A 91 44.02 22.48 -15.35
C GLU A 91 43.53 23.69 -16.18
N ASN A 92 43.27 24.79 -15.46
CA ASN A 92 43.51 26.21 -15.80
C ASN A 92 42.91 26.80 -17.10
N ASN A 93 41.91 27.68 -16.93
CA ASN A 93 42.14 29.13 -17.12
C ASN A 93 40.98 30.03 -16.63
N SER A 94 41.37 31.08 -15.92
CA SER A 94 40.59 32.24 -15.46
C SER A 94 39.77 32.93 -16.55
N VAL A 95 38.50 33.25 -16.25
CA VAL A 95 37.94 34.62 -16.34
C VAL A 95 36.79 34.77 -15.33
N CYS A 96 36.97 35.64 -14.33
CA CYS A 96 35.90 36.14 -13.49
C CYS A 96 34.88 36.93 -14.32
N SER A 97 33.63 36.47 -14.36
CA SER A 97 32.47 37.25 -14.77
C SER A 97 31.52 37.36 -13.59
N SER A 98 31.58 38.49 -12.91
CA SER A 98 30.65 38.87 -11.85
C SER A 98 29.25 39.03 -12.46
N HIS A 99 28.46 37.97 -12.41
CA HIS A 99 27.02 38.05 -12.61
C HIS A 99 26.33 38.02 -11.25
N ASN A 100 25.94 39.23 -10.83
CA ASN A 100 24.82 39.47 -9.93
C ASN A 100 23.59 38.73 -10.48
N SER A 101 23.43 37.47 -10.12
CA SER A 101 22.19 36.73 -10.30
C SER A 101 21.54 36.68 -8.93
N GLN A 102 20.32 37.21 -8.84
CA GLN A 102 19.41 36.86 -7.75
C GLN A 102 19.42 35.33 -7.68
N GLN A 103 19.90 34.76 -6.57
CA GLN A 103 19.87 33.31 -6.32
C GLN A 103 18.44 32.83 -6.52
N ALA A 104 18.15 32.30 -7.71
CA ALA A 104 16.88 31.68 -7.99
C ALA A 104 16.99 30.28 -7.42
N ASN A 105 16.46 30.10 -6.22
CA ASN A 105 16.26 28.81 -5.58
C ASN A 105 15.77 27.78 -6.61
N ASP A 106 16.53 26.70 -6.81
CA ASP A 106 16.15 25.64 -7.73
C ASP A 106 15.01 24.79 -7.13
N PHE A 107 14.34 24.00 -7.97
CA PHE A 107 13.20 23.20 -7.57
C PHE A 107 13.04 21.96 -8.43
N LYS A 108 12.41 20.95 -7.85
CA LYS A 108 11.94 19.75 -8.57
C LYS A 108 10.43 19.63 -8.43
N CYS A 109 9.75 19.29 -9.52
CA CYS A 109 8.33 18.97 -9.51
C CYS A 109 8.13 17.47 -9.72
N VAL A 110 7.36 16.83 -8.84
CA VAL A 110 6.96 15.43 -9.01
C VAL A 110 5.45 15.35 -9.10
N VAL A 111 4.96 14.70 -10.15
CA VAL A 111 3.54 14.44 -10.35
C VAL A 111 3.26 12.98 -10.09
N TYR A 112 2.55 12.71 -9.01
CA TYR A 112 2.09 11.37 -8.66
C TYR A 112 0.70 11.13 -9.26
N PHE A 113 0.58 10.17 -10.17
CA PHE A 113 -0.69 9.65 -10.63
C PHE A 113 -1.03 8.39 -9.82
N TRP A 114 -2.12 8.43 -9.05
CA TRP A 114 -2.59 7.30 -8.28
C TRP A 114 -3.82 6.68 -8.94
N GLN A 115 -3.80 5.36 -9.16
CA GLN A 115 -4.90 4.61 -9.74
C GLN A 115 -5.52 3.64 -8.73
N GLY A 116 -6.81 3.83 -8.46
CA GLY A 116 -7.58 2.91 -7.64
C GLY A 116 -7.62 1.51 -8.23
N ARG A 117 -7.73 0.51 -7.35
CA ARG A 117 -7.70 -0.89 -7.73
C ARG A 117 -8.72 -1.26 -8.81
N ASP A 118 -9.92 -0.71 -8.71
CA ASP A 118 -11.07 -0.96 -9.58
C ASP A 118 -11.20 0.12 -10.68
N ALA A 119 -10.25 1.05 -10.75
CA ALA A 119 -10.21 2.09 -11.78
C ALA A 119 -9.58 1.56 -13.08
N GLY A 120 -10.23 1.84 -14.21
CA GLY A 120 -9.72 1.48 -15.53
C GLY A 120 -8.61 2.41 -16.04
N ASN A 121 -7.93 2.01 -17.12
CA ASN A 121 -6.83 2.76 -17.73
C ASN A 121 -7.23 4.10 -18.37
N MET A 122 -8.53 4.38 -18.53
CA MET A 122 -9.00 5.64 -19.12
C MET A 122 -8.53 6.87 -18.33
N GLY A 123 -8.38 6.77 -17.01
CA GLY A 123 -7.90 7.89 -16.21
C GLY A 123 -6.46 8.28 -16.54
N TRP A 124 -5.61 7.29 -16.79
CA TRP A 124 -4.22 7.52 -17.21
C TRP A 124 -4.17 8.22 -18.57
N LEU A 125 -4.96 7.77 -19.53
CA LEU A 125 -5.05 8.42 -20.85
C LEU A 125 -5.55 9.87 -20.74
N HIS A 126 -6.56 10.12 -19.90
CA HIS A 126 -7.02 11.49 -19.67
C HIS A 126 -5.92 12.36 -19.06
N PHE A 127 -5.11 11.84 -18.14
CA PHE A 127 -3.99 12.56 -17.56
C PHE A 127 -2.91 12.89 -18.60
N THR A 128 -2.42 11.89 -19.34
CA THR A 128 -1.32 12.04 -20.31
C THR A 128 -1.68 12.99 -21.44
N PHE A 129 -2.93 12.95 -21.94
CA PHE A 129 -3.37 13.84 -23.02
C PHE A 129 -3.79 15.24 -22.55
N SER A 130 -3.95 15.49 -21.24
CA SER A 130 -4.39 16.79 -20.72
C SER A 130 -3.43 17.41 -19.73
N LEU A 131 -3.41 16.96 -18.48
CA LEU A 131 -2.71 17.60 -17.38
C LEU A 131 -1.20 17.44 -17.49
N GLN A 132 -0.73 16.27 -17.94
CA GLN A 132 0.70 16.02 -18.12
C GLN A 132 1.33 17.02 -19.10
N LYS A 133 0.76 17.21 -20.29
CA LYS A 133 1.26 18.18 -21.28
C LYS A 133 1.31 19.61 -20.74
N LYS A 134 0.35 19.98 -19.88
CA LYS A 134 0.35 21.31 -19.23
C LYS A 134 1.49 21.42 -18.24
N PHE A 135 1.70 20.41 -17.39
CA PHE A 135 2.81 20.40 -16.44
C PHE A 135 4.17 20.36 -17.13
N GLU A 136 4.33 19.56 -18.19
CA GLU A 136 5.55 19.52 -19.00
C GLU A 136 5.85 20.89 -19.63
N SER A 137 4.82 21.61 -20.11
CA SER A 137 5.01 22.98 -20.63
C SER A 137 5.39 24.00 -19.55
N LEU A 138 4.99 23.79 -18.29
CA LEU A 138 5.26 24.73 -17.19
C LEU A 138 6.61 24.47 -16.52
N PHE A 139 6.96 23.20 -16.32
CA PHE A 139 8.11 22.78 -15.52
C PHE A 139 9.25 22.17 -16.34
N LYS A 140 9.01 21.84 -17.62
CA LYS A 140 10.00 21.32 -18.58
C LYS A 140 10.76 20.10 -18.02
N ASP A 141 12.07 20.18 -17.98
CA ASP A 141 13.04 19.20 -17.50
C ASP A 141 12.98 18.97 -15.98
N LYS A 142 12.33 19.86 -15.23
CA LYS A 142 12.18 19.74 -13.76
C LYS A 142 10.99 18.87 -13.34
N LEU A 143 10.31 18.23 -14.29
CA LEU A 143 9.12 17.43 -14.05
C LEU A 143 9.42 15.93 -14.07
N GLU A 144 9.15 15.27 -12.97
CA GLU A 144 9.08 13.80 -12.89
C GLU A 144 7.62 13.36 -12.79
N VAL A 145 7.24 12.31 -13.52
CA VAL A 145 5.88 11.74 -13.47
C VAL A 145 5.96 10.30 -12.98
N ILE A 146 5.33 10.03 -11.84
CA ILE A 146 5.31 8.70 -11.21
C ILE A 146 3.88 8.16 -11.25
N ARG A 147 3.70 7.03 -11.92
CA ARG A 147 2.42 6.30 -11.93
C ARG A 147 2.44 5.20 -10.88
N MET A 148 1.47 5.24 -9.97
CA MET A 148 1.29 4.27 -8.90
C MET A 148 -0.11 3.66 -8.95
N TYR A 149 -0.21 2.45 -8.43
CA TYR A 149 -1.47 1.76 -8.22
C TYR A 149 -1.73 1.65 -6.72
N GLN A 150 -3.00 1.49 -6.37
CA GLN A 150 -3.43 1.23 -5.00
C GLN A 150 -2.60 0.12 -4.34
N GLN A 151 -2.07 0.39 -3.14
CA GLN A 151 -1.20 -0.49 -2.34
C GLN A 151 0.16 -0.82 -3.00
N GLN A 152 0.56 -0.09 -4.03
CA GLN A 152 1.89 -0.12 -4.64
C GLN A 152 2.49 1.29 -4.71
N GLU A 153 2.10 2.15 -3.77
CA GLU A 153 2.65 3.49 -3.62
C GLU A 153 4.07 3.45 -3.06
N ASN A 154 4.91 4.41 -3.45
CA ASN A 154 6.24 4.55 -2.86
C ASN A 154 6.18 5.26 -1.50
N ALA A 155 7.24 5.09 -0.70
CA ALA A 155 7.32 5.67 0.65
C ALA A 155 7.21 7.20 0.64
N LYS A 156 7.91 7.89 -0.27
CA LYS A 156 7.89 9.36 -0.38
C LYS A 156 6.47 9.90 -0.57
N PHE A 157 5.67 9.30 -1.45
CA PHE A 157 4.27 9.69 -1.64
C PHE A 157 3.44 9.47 -0.38
N LEU A 158 3.59 8.30 0.26
CA LEU A 158 2.85 7.99 1.50
C LEU A 158 3.21 8.94 2.65
N SER A 159 4.46 9.41 2.70
CA SER A 159 4.94 10.35 3.72
C SER A 159 4.16 11.67 3.75
N HIS A 160 3.68 12.16 2.61
CA HIS A 160 2.91 13.41 2.51
C HIS A 160 1.54 13.35 3.20
N PHE A 161 1.07 12.15 3.56
CA PHE A 161 -0.21 11.96 4.24
C PHE A 161 -0.06 11.79 5.74
N HIS A 162 1.17 11.77 6.27
CA HIS A 162 1.45 11.60 7.70
C HIS A 162 0.64 10.46 8.33
N ARG A 163 0.64 9.29 7.67
CA ARG A 163 -0.13 8.07 8.04
C ARG A 163 -1.66 8.19 7.99
N LYS A 164 -2.21 9.31 7.53
CA LYS A 164 -3.64 9.53 7.29
C LYS A 164 -4.01 9.19 5.84
N PHE A 165 -3.85 7.91 5.48
CA PHE A 165 -4.13 7.39 4.14
C PHE A 165 -5.34 6.43 4.16
N LEU A 166 -6.51 6.94 3.77
CA LEU A 166 -7.78 6.23 3.77
C LEU A 166 -8.16 5.78 2.35
N ILE A 167 -8.40 4.48 2.14
CA ILE A 167 -8.93 3.93 0.88
C ILE A 167 -10.36 3.41 1.12
N ARG A 168 -11.33 4.06 0.47
CA ARG A 168 -12.74 3.68 0.42
C ARG A 168 -13.05 2.85 -0.83
N ARG A 169 -13.99 1.92 -0.72
CA ARG A 169 -14.47 1.12 -1.86
C ARG A 169 -15.46 1.91 -2.70
N GLY A 170 -15.45 1.64 -4.00
CA GLY A 170 -16.40 2.20 -4.97
C GLY A 170 -15.91 3.50 -5.57
N ARG A 171 -16.86 4.29 -6.09
CA ARG A 171 -16.62 5.56 -6.78
C ARG A 171 -17.00 6.72 -5.87
N ARG A 172 -16.11 7.71 -5.71
CA ARG A 172 -16.22 8.89 -4.83
C ARG A 172 -17.62 9.49 -4.83
N ASN A 173 -18.07 10.02 -5.97
CA ASN A 173 -19.38 10.69 -6.08
C ASN A 173 -20.56 9.75 -5.81
N LEU A 174 -20.46 8.46 -6.14
CA LEU A 174 -21.53 7.51 -5.87
C LEU A 174 -21.59 7.14 -4.39
N SER A 175 -20.43 6.90 -3.78
CA SER A 175 -20.29 6.57 -2.36
C SER A 175 -20.65 7.75 -1.47
N GLN A 176 -20.40 9.00 -1.88
CA GLN A 176 -20.85 10.18 -1.14
C GLN A 176 -22.38 10.37 -1.22
N ASN A 177 -22.99 10.14 -2.39
CA ASN A 177 -24.42 10.39 -2.60
C ASN A 177 -25.34 9.26 -2.13
N LEU A 178 -24.93 7.99 -2.35
CA LEU A 178 -25.73 6.81 -2.04
C LEU A 178 -25.15 5.97 -0.90
N GLY A 179 -23.85 6.13 -0.63
CA GLY A 179 -23.17 5.41 0.44
C GLY A 179 -23.48 6.01 1.81
N GLY A 180 -22.96 5.36 2.83
CA GLY A 180 -23.04 5.84 4.20
C GLY A 180 -24.35 5.55 4.95
N LYS A 181 -25.32 4.86 4.34
CA LYS A 181 -26.53 4.32 5.01
C LYS A 181 -26.33 2.94 5.64
N TRP A 182 -25.24 2.26 5.30
CA TRP A 182 -24.93 0.91 5.73
C TRP A 182 -23.67 0.92 6.60
N PRO A 183 -23.48 -0.07 7.48
CA PRO A 183 -22.25 -0.22 8.24
C PRO A 183 -21.02 -0.40 7.34
N GLU A 184 -19.93 0.28 7.68
CA GLU A 184 -18.66 0.25 6.97
C GLU A 184 -17.54 -0.11 7.94
N LEU A 185 -16.72 -1.09 7.59
CA LEU A 185 -15.56 -1.51 8.38
C LEU A 185 -14.27 -1.14 7.66
N PHE A 186 -13.33 -0.56 8.39
CA PHE A 186 -12.02 -0.15 7.93
C PHE A 186 -10.95 -0.82 8.79
N SER A 187 -9.87 -1.27 8.15
CA SER A 187 -8.74 -1.90 8.82
C SER A 187 -7.49 -1.04 8.62
N MET A 188 -6.88 -0.60 9.73
CA MET A 188 -5.59 0.07 9.72
C MET A 188 -4.48 -0.98 9.85
N ARG A 189 -3.52 -0.95 8.92
CA ARG A 189 -2.34 -1.83 8.93
C ARG A 189 -1.16 -1.12 8.26
N ALA A 190 0.02 -1.39 8.79
CA ALA A 190 1.29 -1.09 8.16
C ALA A 190 2.04 -2.41 7.94
N ASN A 191 2.81 -2.50 6.87
CA ASN A 191 3.68 -3.64 6.61
C ASN A 191 5.10 -3.13 6.41
N GLY A 192 6.07 -3.69 7.14
CA GLY A 192 7.49 -3.34 7.01
C GLY A 192 7.88 -2.01 7.62
N SER A 193 7.13 -0.94 7.40
CA SER A 193 7.41 0.40 7.94
C SER A 193 6.11 1.13 8.28
N ALA A 194 6.13 1.96 9.32
CA ALA A 194 5.00 2.82 9.67
C ALA A 194 4.68 3.86 8.58
N VAL A 195 5.62 4.19 7.68
CA VAL A 195 5.35 5.02 6.49
C VAL A 195 4.27 4.40 5.61
N CYS A 196 4.24 3.06 5.53
CA CYS A 196 3.30 2.31 4.71
C CYS A 196 1.91 2.12 5.36
N THR A 197 1.58 2.89 6.40
CA THR A 197 0.29 2.80 7.09
C THR A 197 -0.86 3.15 6.16
N ARG A 198 -1.79 2.21 5.98
CA ARG A 198 -3.03 2.42 5.24
C ARG A 198 -4.23 2.04 6.10
N THR A 199 -5.31 2.79 5.94
CA THR A 199 -6.64 2.42 6.45
C THR A 199 -7.53 2.08 5.26
N ILE A 200 -7.93 0.83 5.13
CA ILE A 200 -8.64 0.36 3.94
C ILE A 200 -10.01 -0.19 4.31
N GLN A 201 -11.03 0.21 3.56
CA GLN A 201 -12.38 -0.34 3.69
C GLN A 201 -12.41 -1.82 3.27
N ILE A 202 -12.94 -2.65 4.16
CA ILE A 202 -13.07 -4.10 3.99
C ILE A 202 -14.53 -4.53 4.13
N ASP A 203 -14.83 -5.81 3.88
CA ASP A 203 -16.18 -6.34 4.14
C ASP A 203 -16.54 -6.17 5.62
N CYS A 204 -17.71 -5.57 5.89
CA CYS A 204 -18.20 -5.29 7.23
C CYS A 204 -18.71 -6.56 7.92
N LEU A 205 -17.78 -7.42 8.35
CA LEU A 205 -18.06 -8.73 8.93
C LEU A 205 -17.17 -8.97 10.15
N ALA A 206 -17.76 -9.41 11.27
CA ALA A 206 -17.02 -9.69 12.51
C ALA A 206 -15.83 -10.66 12.33
N LYS A 207 -15.93 -11.61 11.39
CA LYS A 207 -14.87 -12.59 11.08
C LYS A 207 -13.57 -11.95 10.54
N ASN A 208 -13.62 -10.69 10.12
CA ASN A 208 -12.49 -9.97 9.53
C ASN A 208 -11.69 -9.16 10.56
N LEU A 209 -12.15 -9.09 11.82
CA LEU A 209 -11.37 -8.52 12.90
C LEU A 209 -10.10 -9.33 13.16
N ASN A 210 -9.09 -8.69 13.73
CA ASN A 210 -7.86 -9.34 14.16
C ASN A 210 -7.29 -8.62 15.38
N SER A 211 -6.98 -9.35 16.46
CA SER A 211 -6.43 -8.77 17.70
C SER A 211 -5.13 -7.98 17.52
N GLY A 212 -4.35 -8.23 16.47
CA GLY A 212 -3.10 -7.53 16.19
C GLY A 212 -3.26 -6.18 15.48
N PHE A 213 -4.48 -5.79 15.10
CA PHE A 213 -4.72 -4.55 14.33
C PHE A 213 -5.84 -3.72 14.95
N CYS A 214 -5.93 -2.47 14.49
CA CYS A 214 -7.01 -1.56 14.86
C CYS A 214 -8.02 -1.42 13.70
N PHE A 215 -9.29 -1.21 14.05
CA PHE A 215 -10.39 -1.11 13.09
C PHE A 215 -11.29 0.07 13.39
N ILE A 216 -11.92 0.62 12.35
CA ILE A 216 -12.97 1.64 12.48
C ILE A 216 -14.25 1.03 11.94
N LEU A 217 -15.31 1.02 12.73
CA LEU A 217 -16.65 0.62 12.31
C LEU A 217 -17.55 1.87 12.33
N ARG A 218 -17.89 2.37 11.14
CA ARG A 218 -18.93 3.39 11.00
C ARG A 218 -20.27 2.67 10.90
N ALA A 219 -21.12 2.85 11.90
CA ALA A 219 -22.40 2.16 12.04
C ALA A 219 -23.58 3.17 12.05
N PRO A 220 -24.15 3.50 10.89
CA PRO A 220 -25.41 4.23 10.81
C PRO A 220 -26.55 3.41 11.43
N PHE A 221 -27.45 4.06 12.16
CA PHE A 221 -28.64 3.44 12.73
C PHE A 221 -29.88 3.83 11.91
N SER A 222 -30.79 2.88 11.70
CA SER A 222 -32.05 3.14 11.00
C SER A 222 -33.07 3.88 11.89
N VAL A 223 -32.90 3.78 13.20
CA VAL A 223 -33.69 4.46 14.23
C VAL A 223 -32.68 5.10 15.18
N PRO A 224 -32.86 6.36 15.59
CA PRO A 224 -32.00 6.98 16.60
C PRO A 224 -31.90 6.11 17.86
N ASP A 225 -30.75 6.11 18.52
CA ASP A 225 -30.61 5.47 19.84
C ASP A 225 -31.25 6.31 20.95
N ASP A 226 -31.13 5.87 22.20
CA ASP A 226 -31.72 6.55 23.36
C ASP A 226 -31.18 7.99 23.55
N ASN A 227 -30.01 8.31 23.00
CA ASN A 227 -29.43 9.66 23.02
C ASN A 227 -29.88 10.51 21.83
N GLY A 228 -30.65 9.95 20.90
CA GLY A 228 -31.07 10.61 19.66
C GLY A 228 -30.02 10.53 18.55
N ASP A 229 -28.97 9.72 18.70
CA ASP A 229 -27.91 9.60 17.70
C ASP A 229 -28.32 8.65 16.57
N ASN A 230 -28.16 9.11 15.32
CA ASN A 230 -28.51 8.34 14.12
C ASN A 230 -27.42 7.35 13.67
N GLY A 231 -26.45 7.06 14.53
CA GLY A 231 -25.33 6.18 14.25
C GLY A 231 -24.16 6.44 15.18
N LYS A 232 -23.16 5.54 15.14
CA LYS A 232 -21.92 5.64 15.91
C LYS A 232 -20.72 5.31 15.04
N ILE A 233 -19.55 5.82 15.41
CA ILE A 233 -18.26 5.37 14.87
C ILE A 233 -17.49 4.71 15.99
N PHE A 234 -17.27 3.41 15.90
CA PHE A 234 -16.46 2.67 16.85
C PHE A 234 -15.02 2.58 16.38
N ILE A 235 -14.08 2.94 17.23
CA ILE A 235 -12.66 2.68 17.05
C ILE A 235 -12.31 1.47 17.90
N TRP A 236 -12.16 0.32 17.26
CA TRP A 236 -11.85 -0.93 17.92
C TRP A 236 -10.33 -1.14 17.97
N LYS A 237 -9.79 -1.21 19.18
CA LYS A 237 -8.37 -1.46 19.46
C LYS A 237 -8.18 -2.94 19.79
N GLY A 238 -7.49 -3.66 18.90
CA GLY A 238 -7.14 -5.05 19.15
C GLY A 238 -6.21 -5.18 20.36
N SER A 239 -6.39 -6.20 21.17
CA SER A 239 -5.63 -6.45 22.41
C SER A 239 -4.13 -6.64 22.20
N LYS A 240 -3.71 -6.95 20.97
CA LYS A 240 -2.31 -7.10 20.54
C LYS A 240 -1.91 -6.07 19.49
N SER A 241 -2.74 -5.06 19.25
CA SER A 241 -2.42 -3.98 18.34
C SER A 241 -1.33 -3.10 18.93
N ASP A 242 -0.43 -2.61 18.09
CA ASP A 242 0.65 -1.73 18.52
C ASP A 242 0.08 -0.35 18.92
N PRO A 243 0.29 0.12 20.17
CA PRO A 243 -0.18 1.41 20.66
C PRO A 243 0.26 2.60 19.83
N TYR A 244 1.39 2.50 19.11
CA TYR A 244 1.87 3.54 18.21
C TYR A 244 0.79 3.95 17.18
N TYR A 245 -0.01 2.99 16.69
CA TYR A 245 -1.06 3.27 15.69
C TYR A 245 -2.37 3.82 16.27
N HIS A 246 -2.54 3.81 17.60
CA HIS A 246 -3.82 4.20 18.24
C HIS A 246 -4.16 5.66 17.99
N GLN A 247 -3.18 6.56 18.05
CA GLN A 247 -3.40 7.98 17.73
C GLN A 247 -3.81 8.20 16.27
N TYR A 248 -3.18 7.47 15.34
CA TYR A 248 -3.43 7.65 13.92
C TYR A 248 -4.80 7.11 13.51
N ILE A 249 -5.25 5.97 14.08
CA ILE A 249 -6.59 5.47 13.78
C ILE A 249 -7.68 6.40 14.33
N GLU A 250 -7.43 7.05 15.47
CA GLU A 250 -8.32 8.07 16.02
C GLU A 250 -8.41 9.31 15.12
N GLN A 251 -7.27 9.80 14.62
CA GLN A 251 -7.24 10.89 13.65
C GLN A 251 -7.98 10.53 12.36
N VAL A 252 -7.70 9.35 11.76
CA VAL A 252 -8.39 8.89 10.55
C VAL A 252 -9.90 8.76 10.77
N ALA A 253 -10.33 8.22 11.91
CA ALA A 253 -11.75 8.10 12.25
C ALA A 253 -12.44 9.47 12.33
N ARG A 254 -11.82 10.44 13.00
CA ARG A 254 -12.40 11.77 13.23
C ARG A 254 -12.33 12.67 12.00
N GLU A 255 -11.18 12.72 11.33
CA GLU A 255 -10.91 13.67 10.25
C GLU A 255 -11.38 13.15 8.88
N LEU A 256 -11.11 11.87 8.56
CA LEU A 256 -11.34 11.32 7.22
C LEU A 256 -12.62 10.50 7.10
N ILE A 257 -13.11 9.89 8.19
CA ILE A 257 -14.35 9.10 8.18
C ILE A 257 -15.54 9.91 8.72
N ASN A 258 -15.32 10.71 9.76
CA ASN A 258 -16.35 11.54 10.39
C ASN A 258 -16.29 13.01 9.98
N THR A 259 -16.02 13.31 8.70
CA THR A 259 -15.71 14.67 8.20
C THR A 259 -16.78 15.72 8.54
N ASN A 260 -18.03 15.32 8.75
CA ASN A 260 -19.15 16.20 9.11
C ASN A 260 -19.59 16.08 10.59
N ASN A 261 -18.81 15.39 11.42
CA ASN A 261 -19.13 15.10 12.83
C ASN A 261 -20.55 14.55 13.03
N LEU A 262 -21.02 13.71 12.10
CA LEU A 262 -22.41 13.23 12.07
C LEU A 262 -22.70 12.23 13.18
N PHE A 263 -21.70 11.45 13.58
CA PHE A 263 -21.84 10.40 14.58
C PHE A 263 -20.85 10.62 15.72
N PRO A 264 -21.25 10.35 16.98
CA PRO A 264 -20.30 10.25 18.08
C PRO A 264 -19.28 9.15 17.81
N VAL A 265 -18.05 9.41 18.26
CA VAL A 265 -16.92 8.49 18.13
C VAL A 265 -16.66 7.82 19.47
N GLU A 266 -16.74 6.49 19.51
CA GLU A 266 -16.58 5.66 20.70
C GLU A 266 -15.34 4.79 20.54
N ILE A 267 -14.41 4.86 21.49
CA ILE A 267 -13.20 4.01 21.50
C ILE A 267 -13.51 2.78 22.33
N ILE A 268 -13.32 1.59 21.75
CA ILE A 268 -13.59 0.31 22.40
C ILE A 268 -12.35 -0.57 22.35
N ASN A 269 -12.03 -1.21 23.46
CA ASN A 269 -10.98 -2.22 23.53
C ASN A 269 -11.56 -3.59 23.21
N GLU A 270 -10.74 -4.46 22.62
CA GLU A 270 -11.12 -5.86 22.40
C GLU A 270 -11.55 -6.54 23.70
N GLY A 271 -12.77 -7.10 23.71
CA GLY A 271 -13.40 -7.70 24.88
C GLY A 271 -14.51 -6.85 25.50
N ASP A 272 -14.48 -5.52 25.31
CA ASP A 272 -15.43 -4.56 25.88
C ASP A 272 -16.45 -4.08 24.83
N GLU A 273 -16.68 -4.86 23.76
CA GLU A 273 -17.49 -4.39 22.65
C GLU A 273 -18.99 -4.41 22.97
N PRO A 274 -19.71 -3.29 22.76
CA PRO A 274 -21.14 -3.21 23.05
C PRO A 274 -21.99 -4.04 22.06
N PRO A 275 -23.24 -4.40 22.40
CA PRO A 275 -24.12 -5.18 21.52
C PRO A 275 -24.32 -4.56 20.13
N GLU A 276 -24.38 -3.22 20.03
CA GLU A 276 -24.58 -2.46 18.80
C GLU A 276 -23.42 -2.65 17.82
N PHE A 277 -22.18 -2.73 18.34
CA PHE A 277 -20.99 -3.03 17.55
C PHE A 277 -21.12 -4.38 16.84
N TRP A 278 -21.50 -5.42 17.60
CA TRP A 278 -21.70 -6.75 17.03
C TRP A 278 -22.88 -6.80 16.07
N LYS A 279 -23.98 -6.10 16.38
CA LYS A 279 -25.15 -6.01 15.49
C LYS A 279 -24.76 -5.40 14.13
N ALA A 280 -23.99 -4.32 14.12
CA ALA A 280 -23.52 -3.66 12.89
C ALA A 280 -22.57 -4.53 12.05
N LEU A 281 -21.86 -5.49 12.68
CA LEU A 281 -21.00 -6.47 12.01
C LEU A 281 -21.72 -7.76 11.56
N GLY A 282 -23.05 -7.83 11.72
CA GLY A 282 -23.84 -9.03 11.40
C GLY A 282 -23.73 -10.14 12.45
N GLY A 283 -23.54 -9.76 13.72
CA GLY A 283 -23.42 -10.63 14.88
C GLY A 283 -21.97 -10.98 15.25
N LYS A 284 -21.75 -11.35 16.51
CA LYS A 284 -20.45 -11.81 17.02
C LYS A 284 -20.06 -13.13 16.37
N LYS A 285 -18.86 -13.20 15.80
CA LYS A 285 -18.29 -14.40 15.17
C LYS A 285 -16.86 -14.60 15.61
N LYS A 286 -16.33 -15.82 15.45
CA LYS A 286 -14.90 -16.08 15.67
C LYS A 286 -14.07 -15.33 14.63
N TYR A 287 -13.04 -14.65 15.10
CA TYR A 287 -12.07 -13.91 14.30
C TYR A 287 -10.65 -14.28 14.74
N GLU A 288 -9.65 -13.83 13.98
CA GLU A 288 -8.25 -14.18 14.20
C GLU A 288 -7.70 -13.44 15.44
N LYS A 289 -6.96 -14.15 16.29
CA LYS A 289 -6.35 -13.56 17.50
C LYS A 289 -4.83 -13.48 17.39
N ASP A 290 -4.27 -14.04 16.32
CA ASP A 290 -2.85 -14.03 16.06
C ASP A 290 -2.49 -13.30 14.76
N ALA A 291 -1.61 -12.31 14.91
CA ALA A 291 -1.01 -11.56 13.81
C ALA A 291 0.50 -11.84 13.67
N SER A 292 1.04 -12.85 14.38
CA SER A 292 2.48 -13.15 14.35
C SER A 292 3.02 -13.42 12.95
N PHE A 293 2.17 -13.85 12.01
CA PHE A 293 2.55 -14.06 10.60
C PHE A 293 3.21 -12.83 9.97
N VAL A 294 2.87 -11.61 10.37
CA VAL A 294 3.48 -10.37 9.83
C VAL A 294 5.01 -10.41 9.98
N ASN A 295 5.49 -10.90 11.12
CA ASN A 295 6.91 -10.97 11.47
C ASN A 295 7.69 -12.00 10.63
N PHE A 296 7.00 -12.87 9.89
CA PHE A 296 7.62 -13.94 9.10
C PHE A 296 7.27 -13.87 7.62
N THR A 297 6.25 -13.09 7.25
CA THR A 297 5.70 -13.19 5.90
C THR A 297 6.69 -12.65 4.87
N ARG A 298 6.95 -13.44 3.83
CA ARG A 298 7.77 -13.10 2.67
C ARG A 298 7.04 -13.55 1.41
N LEU A 299 7.05 -12.72 0.38
CA LEU A 299 6.48 -13.03 -0.93
C LEU A 299 7.60 -13.04 -1.96
N PHE A 300 7.73 -14.13 -2.70
CA PHE A 300 8.67 -14.27 -3.80
C PHE A 300 7.92 -14.48 -5.11
N ARG A 301 8.51 -13.98 -6.20
CA ARG A 301 8.12 -14.26 -7.59
C ARG A 301 9.16 -15.19 -8.19
N CYS A 302 8.71 -16.29 -8.77
CA CYS A 302 9.51 -17.21 -9.55
C CYS A 302 9.10 -17.08 -11.02
N SER A 303 10.02 -16.58 -11.84
CA SER A 303 9.75 -16.21 -13.24
C SER A 303 10.96 -16.51 -14.12
N ASN A 304 10.74 -16.61 -15.43
CA ASN A 304 11.79 -16.71 -16.44
C ASN A 304 12.01 -15.44 -17.29
N ASP A 305 11.37 -14.31 -16.94
CA ASP A 305 11.43 -13.03 -17.68
C ASP A 305 12.85 -12.55 -18.03
N LYS A 306 13.85 -12.92 -17.22
CA LYS A 306 15.27 -12.58 -17.44
C LYS A 306 15.96 -13.48 -18.47
N GLY A 307 15.20 -14.32 -19.18
CA GLY A 307 15.72 -15.37 -20.07
C GLY A 307 16.21 -16.61 -19.34
N TYR A 308 16.05 -16.68 -18.02
CA TYR A 308 16.45 -17.80 -17.17
C TYR A 308 15.61 -17.82 -15.90
N PHE A 309 15.50 -18.98 -15.24
CA PHE A 309 14.66 -19.12 -14.04
C PHE A 309 15.29 -18.36 -12.85
N ALA A 310 14.56 -17.38 -12.34
CA ALA A 310 15.03 -16.53 -11.25
C ALA A 310 13.95 -16.39 -10.18
N VAL A 311 14.41 -16.28 -8.92
CA VAL A 311 13.57 -15.94 -7.78
C VAL A 311 13.91 -14.52 -7.33
N SER A 312 12.89 -13.67 -7.23
CA SER A 312 12.99 -12.33 -6.66
C SER A 312 12.04 -12.17 -5.48
N GLU A 313 12.48 -11.53 -4.42
CA GLU A 313 11.63 -11.18 -3.27
C GLU A 313 10.91 -9.86 -3.55
N LYS A 314 9.62 -9.81 -3.22
CA LYS A 314 8.81 -8.59 -3.20
C LYS A 314 9.02 -7.87 -1.87
N THR A 315 8.86 -6.56 -1.86
CA THR A 315 8.98 -5.75 -0.64
C THR A 315 8.00 -6.25 0.43
N MET A 316 8.28 -5.92 1.71
CA MET A 316 7.42 -6.35 2.82
C MET A 316 5.99 -5.81 2.71
N ASP A 317 5.81 -4.68 2.03
CA ASP A 317 4.52 -4.04 1.78
C ASP A 317 3.85 -4.53 0.48
N PHE A 318 3.87 -5.84 0.24
CA PHE A 318 3.19 -6.43 -0.90
C PHE A 318 1.66 -6.45 -0.72
N CYS A 319 0.93 -6.48 -1.84
CA CYS A 319 -0.52 -6.51 -1.88
C CYS A 319 -1.07 -7.65 -2.73
N GLN A 320 -2.41 -7.81 -2.78
CA GLN A 320 -3.05 -8.88 -3.56
C GLN A 320 -2.70 -8.78 -5.06
N ASP A 321 -2.51 -7.57 -5.57
CA ASP A 321 -2.23 -7.33 -6.99
C ASP A 321 -0.76 -7.63 -7.36
N ASP A 322 0.09 -7.97 -6.38
CA ASP A 322 1.42 -8.53 -6.64
C ASP A 322 1.40 -10.02 -6.99
N LEU A 323 0.23 -10.68 -6.93
CA LEU A 323 0.05 -12.03 -7.42
C LEU A 323 -0.14 -12.02 -8.94
N ASP A 324 0.92 -12.37 -9.66
CA ASP A 324 0.97 -12.32 -11.12
C ASP A 324 0.44 -13.61 -11.75
N ASP A 325 -0.58 -13.51 -12.60
CA ASP A 325 -1.19 -14.66 -13.28
C ASP A 325 -0.24 -15.39 -14.24
N GLU A 326 0.81 -14.72 -14.70
CA GLU A 326 1.80 -15.30 -15.62
C GLU A 326 2.91 -16.08 -14.89
N ASP A 327 3.01 -16.00 -13.56
CA ASP A 327 4.12 -16.54 -12.79
C ASP A 327 3.72 -17.43 -11.60
N ILE A 328 4.74 -18.00 -10.95
CA ILE A 328 4.59 -18.72 -9.70
C ILE A 328 4.99 -17.81 -8.55
N MET A 329 4.08 -17.65 -7.59
CA MET A 329 4.31 -16.86 -6.39
C MET A 329 4.54 -17.79 -5.20
N VAL A 330 5.52 -17.48 -4.36
CA VAL A 330 5.82 -18.24 -3.14
C VAL A 330 5.60 -17.35 -1.94
N LEU A 331 4.66 -17.72 -1.07
CA LEU A 331 4.36 -16.99 0.16
C LEU A 331 4.76 -17.85 1.37
N ASP A 332 5.83 -17.48 2.07
CA ASP A 332 6.17 -18.07 3.38
C ASP A 332 5.56 -17.20 4.47
N ASN A 333 4.66 -17.74 5.29
CA ASN A 333 4.03 -16.99 6.39
C ASN A 333 4.62 -17.33 7.77
N GLY A 334 5.74 -18.07 7.82
CA GLY A 334 6.37 -18.52 9.06
C GLY A 334 5.96 -19.93 9.50
N GLU A 335 4.93 -20.54 8.91
CA GLU A 335 4.49 -21.90 9.23
C GLU A 335 4.19 -22.71 7.97
N ILE A 336 3.66 -22.04 6.95
CA ILE A 336 3.26 -22.61 5.69
C ILE A 336 3.93 -21.80 4.59
N VAL A 337 4.59 -22.51 3.68
CA VAL A 337 5.05 -21.99 2.40
C VAL A 337 3.99 -22.36 1.37
N TYR A 338 3.32 -21.35 0.83
CA TYR A 338 2.34 -21.52 -0.23
C TYR A 338 3.01 -21.38 -1.58
N LEU A 339 2.77 -22.36 -2.46
CA LEU A 339 3.01 -22.24 -3.89
C LEU A 339 1.71 -21.77 -4.54
N TRP A 340 1.61 -20.50 -4.87
CA TRP A 340 0.49 -19.92 -5.61
C TRP A 340 0.82 -19.96 -7.10
N ILE A 341 -0.02 -20.63 -7.87
CA ILE A 341 0.23 -20.90 -9.29
C ILE A 341 -0.66 -19.95 -10.10
N GLY A 342 -0.03 -19.02 -10.84
CA GLY A 342 -0.72 -18.15 -11.78
C GLY A 342 -1.47 -18.95 -12.84
N ARG A 343 -2.60 -18.43 -13.31
CA ARG A 343 -3.47 -19.14 -14.27
C ARG A 343 -2.74 -19.47 -15.58
N ASN A 344 -1.82 -18.60 -15.98
CA ASN A 344 -1.10 -18.66 -17.25
C ASN A 344 0.38 -19.06 -17.05
N ALA A 345 0.78 -19.37 -15.81
CA ALA A 345 2.13 -19.77 -15.49
C ALA A 345 2.56 -21.05 -16.22
N SER A 346 3.82 -21.09 -16.65
CA SER A 346 4.31 -22.22 -17.43
C SER A 346 4.49 -23.49 -16.58
N GLN A 347 4.30 -24.66 -17.19
CA GLN A 347 4.58 -25.94 -16.52
C GLN A 347 6.06 -26.07 -16.13
N VAL A 348 6.95 -25.44 -16.90
CA VAL A 348 8.40 -25.44 -16.64
C VAL A 348 8.69 -24.64 -15.37
N GLU A 349 8.15 -23.42 -15.23
CA GLU A 349 8.28 -22.61 -14.01
C GLU A 349 7.67 -23.30 -12.81
N THR A 350 6.49 -23.92 -12.97
CA THR A 350 5.85 -24.69 -11.88
C THR A 350 6.78 -25.77 -11.35
N LYS A 351 7.42 -26.54 -12.25
CA LYS A 351 8.34 -27.62 -11.87
C LYS A 351 9.61 -27.10 -11.21
N LEU A 352 10.20 -26.03 -11.76
CA LEU A 352 11.42 -25.42 -11.22
C LEU A 352 11.15 -24.78 -9.86
N ALA A 353 10.04 -24.04 -9.71
CA ALA A 353 9.61 -23.44 -8.46
C ALA A 353 9.34 -24.50 -7.38
N TYR A 354 8.67 -25.60 -7.72
CA TYR A 354 8.46 -26.69 -6.76
C TYR A 354 9.78 -27.27 -6.23
N GLY A 355 10.75 -27.50 -7.13
CA GLY A 355 12.09 -27.95 -6.72
C GLY A 355 12.82 -26.93 -5.86
N ALA A 356 12.81 -25.66 -6.25
CA ALA A 356 13.47 -24.58 -5.53
C ALA A 356 12.87 -24.35 -4.13
N VAL A 357 11.54 -24.43 -4.00
CA VAL A 357 10.83 -24.34 -2.72
C VAL A 357 11.19 -25.50 -1.79
N GLY A 358 11.42 -26.70 -2.33
CA GLY A 358 11.93 -27.83 -1.54
C GLY A 358 13.27 -27.51 -0.86
N VAL A 359 14.19 -26.89 -1.60
CA VAL A 359 15.49 -26.45 -1.06
C VAL A 359 15.31 -25.34 -0.02
N TYR A 360 14.45 -24.36 -0.32
CA TYR A 360 14.11 -23.28 0.62
C TYR A 360 13.60 -23.82 1.96
N ILE A 361 12.63 -24.74 1.94
CA ILE A 361 12.05 -25.35 3.15
C ILE A 361 13.10 -26.14 3.92
N ALA A 362 13.94 -26.93 3.24
CA ALA A 362 14.99 -27.70 3.88
C ALA A 362 15.99 -26.79 4.64
N GLN A 363 16.37 -25.67 4.02
CA GLN A 363 17.24 -24.69 4.67
C GLN A 363 16.54 -23.95 5.81
N ALA A 364 15.28 -23.57 5.65
CA ALA A 364 14.49 -22.95 6.72
C ALA A 364 14.39 -23.85 7.94
N GLN A 365 14.22 -25.17 7.73
CA GLN A 365 14.21 -26.18 8.79
C GLN A 365 15.56 -26.28 9.52
N MET A 366 16.68 -26.18 8.79
CA MET A 366 18.01 -26.18 9.42
C MET A 366 18.27 -24.92 10.25
N ARG A 367 17.81 -23.76 9.79
CA ARG A 367 17.97 -22.48 10.50
C ARG A 367 17.04 -22.33 11.70
N ASN A 368 15.82 -22.86 11.63
CA ASN A 368 14.85 -22.79 12.71
C ASN A 368 14.10 -24.13 12.88
N PRO A 369 14.71 -25.10 13.58
CA PRO A 369 14.12 -26.43 13.76
C PRO A 369 12.80 -26.42 14.54
N GLU A 370 12.59 -25.44 15.41
CA GLU A 370 11.41 -25.32 16.27
C GLU A 370 10.14 -24.93 15.50
N ARG A 371 10.30 -24.36 14.30
CA ARG A 371 9.17 -23.90 13.47
C ARG A 371 9.21 -24.52 12.07
N PRO A 372 8.90 -25.82 11.93
CA PRO A 372 8.93 -26.49 10.64
C PRO A 372 7.95 -25.89 9.64
N ARG A 373 8.42 -25.66 8.41
CA ARG A 373 7.60 -25.13 7.32
C ARG A 373 6.88 -26.26 6.58
N LYS A 374 5.58 -26.09 6.35
CA LYS A 374 4.76 -27.02 5.54
C LYS A 374 4.56 -26.43 4.15
N LEU A 375 4.71 -27.25 3.11
CA LEU A 375 4.38 -26.85 1.74
C LEU A 375 2.87 -27.03 1.49
N MET A 376 2.20 -26.01 0.95
CA MET A 376 0.81 -26.08 0.50
C MET A 376 0.65 -25.41 -0.87
N ALA A 377 -0.30 -25.88 -1.67
CA ALA A 377 -0.71 -25.16 -2.87
C ALA A 377 -1.75 -24.08 -2.51
N ALA A 378 -1.70 -22.94 -3.20
CA ALA A 378 -2.76 -21.94 -3.21
C ALA A 378 -3.25 -21.76 -4.64
N ILE A 379 -4.55 -21.95 -4.87
CA ILE A 379 -5.16 -21.85 -6.20
C ILE A 379 -5.93 -20.56 -6.27
N LYS A 380 -5.74 -19.80 -7.36
CA LYS A 380 -6.45 -18.55 -7.60
C LYS A 380 -7.97 -18.71 -7.47
N GLY A 381 -8.58 -17.87 -6.65
CA GLY A 381 -10.02 -17.88 -6.35
C GLY A 381 -10.47 -18.91 -5.31
N LEU A 382 -9.57 -19.81 -4.90
CA LEU A 382 -9.81 -20.83 -3.87
C LEU A 382 -8.81 -20.69 -2.72
N GLU A 383 -8.18 -19.53 -2.56
CA GLU A 383 -7.20 -19.31 -1.52
C GLU A 383 -7.82 -19.41 -0.12
N SER A 384 -7.15 -20.15 0.76
CA SER A 384 -7.60 -20.31 2.14
C SER A 384 -7.46 -19.02 2.94
N LYS A 385 -8.25 -18.85 4.01
CA LYS A 385 -8.09 -17.71 4.93
C LYS A 385 -6.68 -17.57 5.51
N ARG A 386 -5.94 -18.68 5.67
CA ARG A 386 -4.56 -18.67 6.17
C ARG A 386 -3.58 -18.05 5.17
N PHE A 387 -3.91 -18.09 3.88
CA PHE A 387 -3.18 -17.40 2.82
C PHE A 387 -3.65 -15.94 2.74
N THR A 388 -4.96 -15.71 2.59
CA THR A 388 -5.49 -14.35 2.33
C THR A 388 -5.24 -13.37 3.46
N LYS A 389 -5.08 -13.83 4.72
CA LYS A 389 -4.77 -12.96 5.87
C LYS A 389 -3.41 -12.26 5.77
N CYS A 390 -2.47 -12.82 4.99
CA CYS A 390 -1.16 -12.23 4.77
C CYS A 390 -1.25 -10.90 4.00
N PHE A 391 -2.29 -10.71 3.20
CA PHE A 391 -2.51 -9.52 2.36
C PHE A 391 -3.48 -8.57 3.05
N HIS A 392 -3.15 -7.27 3.05
CA HIS A 392 -4.05 -6.26 3.60
C HIS A 392 -5.23 -6.03 2.66
N ALA A 393 -6.45 -6.10 3.20
CA ALA A 393 -7.70 -5.85 2.48
C ALA A 393 -7.97 -6.79 1.28
N TRP A 394 -7.62 -8.08 1.40
CA TRP A 394 -7.93 -9.09 0.40
C TRP A 394 -9.39 -9.02 -0.09
N GLY A 395 -9.57 -9.02 -1.41
CA GLY A 395 -10.85 -8.93 -2.07
C GLY A 395 -10.96 -9.87 -3.27
N LYS A 396 -11.91 -9.56 -4.15
CA LYS A 396 -12.04 -10.30 -5.41
C LYS A 396 -10.82 -10.05 -6.30
N HIS A 397 -10.35 -11.09 -6.97
CA HIS A 397 -9.34 -10.94 -8.03
C HIS A 397 -9.86 -10.00 -9.12
N LYS A 398 -8.96 -9.20 -9.70
CA LYS A 398 -9.31 -8.38 -10.86
C LYS A 398 -9.66 -9.29 -12.02
N ILE A 399 -10.67 -8.89 -12.78
CA ILE A 399 -10.96 -9.47 -14.08
C ILE A 399 -10.26 -8.55 -15.09
N PRO A 400 -9.28 -9.04 -15.88
CA PRO A 400 -8.67 -8.24 -16.93
C PRO A 400 -9.73 -7.66 -17.85
N ALA A 401 -9.51 -6.44 -18.34
CA ALA A 401 -10.45 -5.82 -19.27
C ALA A 401 -10.53 -6.64 -20.57
N GLY A 402 -11.63 -7.36 -20.79
CA GLY A 402 -11.85 -8.18 -21.98
C GLY A 402 -12.29 -9.62 -21.73
N ASP A 403 -12.25 -10.10 -20.48
CA ASP A 403 -12.69 -11.45 -20.06
C ASP A 403 -14.13 -11.50 -19.53
#